data_AF-A0A9X2HY99-F1
#
_entry.id   AF-A0A9X2HY99-F1
#
_cell.length_a   1.000
_cell.length_b   1.000
_cell.length_c   1.000
_cell.angle_alpha   90.00
_cell.angle_beta   90.00
_cell.angle_gamma   90.00
#
_symmetry.space_group_name_H-M   'P 1'
#
loop_
_entity.id
_entity.type
_entity.pdbx_description
1 polymer ?
#
loop_
_entity_poly.entity_id
_entity_poly.type
_entity_poly.pdbx_seq_one_letter_code
_entity_poly.pdbx_strand_id
1 'polypeptide(L)' 'MSRLQGSSFGVQNEAQDSNNRLRQRLDEGDRARSRAKREDVVIEDPRRLFLRSPNGTYFGITVSDAGVLTATNMGSNPL' A
#
# COMPACT_ATOMS: atom_id res chain seq x y z
N MET A 1 2.08 51.69 -23.62
CA MET A 1 2.27 50.22 -23.65
C MET A 1 2.60 49.77 -22.22
N SER A 2 1.68 49.10 -21.52
CA SER A 2 1.70 48.95 -20.06
C SER A 2 1.75 47.48 -19.61
N ARG A 3 2.81 47.16 -18.85
CA ARG A 3 2.99 46.16 -17.78
C ARG A 3 2.44 44.73 -17.96
N LEU A 4 3.32 43.83 -18.39
CA LEU A 4 3.29 42.37 -18.16
C LEU A 4 4.19 42.03 -16.96
N GLN A 5 3.75 42.29 -15.74
CA GLN A 5 4.40 41.84 -14.48
C GLN A 5 3.30 41.45 -13.51
N GLY A 6 2.77 40.23 -13.62
CA GLY A 6 1.70 39.74 -12.73
C GLY A 6 1.51 38.23 -12.77
N SER A 7 2.01 37.55 -13.81
CA SER A 7 1.84 36.11 -14.01
C SER A 7 2.83 35.23 -13.24
N SER A 8 3.96 35.75 -12.76
CA SER A 8 5.01 34.91 -12.15
C SER A 8 4.75 34.50 -10.70
N PHE A 9 4.01 35.30 -9.92
CA PHE A 9 3.78 35.03 -8.49
C PHE A 9 2.60 34.07 -8.22
N GLY A 10 1.53 34.13 -9.02
CA GLY A 10 0.40 33.22 -8.90
C GLY A 10 0.78 31.77 -9.23
N VAL A 11 1.57 31.59 -10.29
CA VAL A 11 2.04 30.27 -10.75
C VAL A 11 3.01 29.62 -9.75
N GLN A 12 3.81 30.42 -9.03
CA GLN A 12 4.71 29.91 -7.98
C GLN A 12 3.95 29.37 -6.77
N ASN A 13 2.91 30.07 -6.31
CA ASN A 13 2.05 29.61 -5.22
C ASN A 13 1.28 28.33 -5.60
N GLU A 14 0.71 28.29 -6.80
CA GLU A 14 -0.02 27.11 -7.29
C GLU A 14 0.89 25.88 -7.45
N ALA A 15 2.13 26.09 -7.89
CA ALA A 15 3.14 25.03 -7.99
C ALA A 15 3.58 24.51 -6.60
N GLN A 16 3.70 25.38 -5.61
CA GLN A 16 4.01 24.97 -4.23
C GLN A 16 2.84 24.20 -3.59
N ASP A 17 1.61 24.66 -3.77
CA ASP A 17 0.43 24.00 -3.22
C ASP A 17 0.20 22.62 -3.84
N SER A 18 0.39 22.49 -5.15
CA SER A 18 0.29 21.22 -5.86
C SER A 18 1.37 20.22 -5.42
N ASN A 19 2.60 20.68 -5.19
CA ASN A 19 3.68 19.83 -4.69
C ASN A 19 3.41 19.34 -3.25
N ASN A 20 2.91 20.22 -2.38
CA ASN A 20 2.53 19.85 -1.02
C ASN A 20 1.40 18.81 -0.99
N ARG A 21 0.39 18.95 -1.85
CA ARG A 21 -0.69 17.95 -1.99
C ARG A 21 -0.17 16.61 -2.52
N LEU A 22 0.78 16.63 -3.45
CA LEU A 22 1.38 15.41 -3.97
C LEU A 22 2.15 14.65 -2.87
N ARG A 23 2.95 15.38 -2.09
CA ARG A 23 3.69 14.82 -0.93
C ARG A 23 2.75 14.21 0.10
N GLN A 24 1.67 14.90 0.46
CA GLN A 24 0.67 14.37 1.40
C GLN A 24 0.04 13.07 0.90
N ARG A 25 -0.29 12.97 -0.39
CA ARG A 25 -0.84 11.74 -0.98
C ARG A 25 0.16 10.58 -0.99
N LEU A 26 1.44 10.86 -1.24
CA LEU A 26 2.50 9.85 -1.17
C LEU A 26 2.70 9.35 0.26
N ASP A 27 2.78 10.26 1.24
CA ASP A 27 2.91 9.92 2.66
C ASP A 27 1.70 9.10 3.16
N GLU A 28 0.50 9.43 2.71
CA GLU A 28 -0.71 8.69 3.04
C GLU A 28 -0.74 7.29 2.41
N GLY A 29 -0.29 7.17 1.16
CA GLY A 29 -0.10 5.89 0.47
C GLY A 29 0.94 5.00 1.15
N ASP A 30 2.06 5.56 1.59
CA ASP A 30 3.13 4.84 2.29
C ASP A 30 2.71 4.40 3.70
N ARG A 31 1.91 5.22 4.40
CA ARG A 31 1.29 4.83 5.68
C ARG A 31 0.27 3.72 5.51
N ALA A 32 -0.58 3.79 4.48
CA ALA A 32 -1.54 2.73 4.17
C ALA A 32 -0.82 1.41 3.83
N ARG A 33 0.24 1.46 3.01
CA ARG A 33 1.09 0.30 2.72
C ARG A 33 1.79 -0.24 3.97
N SER A 34 2.28 0.63 4.84
CA SER A 34 2.95 0.22 6.08
C SER A 34 1.98 -0.40 7.07
N ARG A 35 0.71 0.03 7.09
CA ARG A 35 -0.36 -0.62 7.86
C ARG A 35 -0.71 -1.98 7.28
N ALA A 36 -0.87 -2.11 5.95
CA ALA A 36 -1.08 -3.40 5.29
C ALA A 36 0.08 -4.38 5.53
N LYS A 37 1.33 -3.91 5.61
CA LYS A 37 2.51 -4.72 5.96
C LYS A 37 2.55 -5.18 7.43
N ARG A 38 1.69 -4.63 8.30
CA ARG A 38 1.55 -5.03 9.71
C ARG A 38 0.37 -5.97 9.95
N GLU A 39 -0.38 -6.33 8.91
CA GLU A 39 -1.44 -7.31 9.05
C GLU A 39 -0.82 -8.71 9.02
N ASP A 40 -0.90 -9.42 10.14
CA ASP A 40 -0.40 -10.79 10.28
C ASP A 40 -1.22 -11.79 9.44
N VAL A 41 -2.34 -11.33 8.87
CA VAL A 41 -3.27 -12.11 8.06
C VAL A 41 -3.63 -11.31 6.80
N VAL A 42 -3.34 -11.86 5.63
CA VAL A 42 -3.78 -11.33 4.34
C VAL A 42 -4.80 -12.28 3.74
N ILE A 43 -6.00 -11.80 3.46
CA ILE A 43 -7.05 -12.57 2.77
C ILE A 43 -6.91 -12.30 1.27
N GLU A 44 -6.56 -13.31 0.47
CA GLU A 44 -6.41 -13.18 -0.98
C GLU A 44 -7.71 -13.52 -1.71
N ASP A 45 -8.41 -14.56 -1.25
CA ASP A 45 -9.64 -15.11 -1.82
C ASP A 45 -10.50 -15.69 -0.68
N PRO A 46 -11.83 -15.81 -0.81
CA PRO A 46 -12.69 -16.60 0.09
C PRO A 46 -12.11 -17.94 0.58
N ARG A 47 -11.27 -18.60 -0.22
CA ARG A 47 -10.68 -19.91 0.11
C ARG A 47 -9.22 -19.86 0.55
N ARG A 48 -8.57 -18.70 0.53
CA ARG A 48 -7.11 -18.58 0.72
C ARG A 48 -6.72 -17.43 1.65
N LEU A 49 -5.99 -17.80 2.70
CA LEU A 49 -5.42 -16.91 3.70
C LEU A 49 -3.90 -17.03 3.69
N PHE A 50 -3.18 -15.91 3.80
CA PHE A 50 -1.76 -15.90 4.10
C PHE A 50 -1.54 -15.42 5.53
N LEU A 51 -0.81 -16.21 6.30
CA LEU A 51 -0.42 -15.90 7.67
C LEU A 51 1.06 -15.56 7.71
N ARG A 52 1.39 -14.41 8.28
CA ARG A 52 2.78 -14.03 8.55
C ARG A 52 3.13 -14.44 9.98
N SER A 53 4.09 -15.35 10.10
CA SER A 53 4.63 -15.72 11.40
C SER A 53 5.58 -14.64 11.95
N PRO A 54 5.80 -14.57 13.27
CA PRO A 54 6.66 -13.56 13.89
C PRO A 54 8.11 -13.54 13.37
N ASN A 55 8.60 -14.67 12.85
CA ASN A 55 9.94 -14.76 12.27
C ASN A 55 10.01 -14.25 10.81
N GLY A 56 8.89 -13.78 10.25
CA GLY A 56 8.79 -13.27 8.89
C GLY A 56 8.46 -14.32 7.82
N THR A 57 8.27 -15.58 8.18
CA THR A 57 7.84 -16.64 7.24
C THR A 57 6.34 -16.54 6.98
N TYR A 58 5.93 -16.75 5.73
CA TYR A 58 4.54 -16.79 5.32
C TYR A 58 4.04 -18.23 5.18
N PHE A 59 2.80 -18.46 5.60
CA PHE A 59 2.07 -19.71 5.42
C PHE A 59 0.78 -19.44 4.67
N GLY A 60 0.59 -20.11 3.54
CA GLY A 60 -0.69 -20.12 2.84
C GLY A 60 -1.60 -21.20 3.43
N ILE A 61 -2.80 -20.81 3.88
CA ILE A 61 -3.87 -21.71 4.30
C ILE A 61 -4.92 -21.73 3.19
N THR A 62 -5.21 -22.90 2.64
CA THR A 62 -6.22 -23.08 1.59
C THR A 62 -7.29 -24.07 2.02
N VAL A 63 -8.55 -23.75 1.73
CA VAL A 63 -9.71 -24.64 1.96
C VAL A 63 -10.15 -25.23 0.62
N SER A 64 -10.21 -26.56 0.51
CA SER A 64 -10.74 -27.23 -0.67
C SER A 64 -12.27 -27.27 -0.70
N ASP A 65 -12.86 -27.61 -1.85
CA ASP A 65 -14.32 -27.83 -1.97
C ASP A 65 -14.85 -28.94 -1.07
N ALA A 66 -14.00 -29.90 -0.70
CA ALA A 66 -14.34 -30.96 0.24
C ALA A 66 -14.16 -30.54 1.72
N GLY A 67 -13.82 -29.29 1.99
CA GLY A 67 -13.57 -28.77 3.34
C GLY A 67 -12.20 -29.13 3.92
N VAL A 68 -11.26 -29.60 3.10
CA VAL A 68 -9.91 -29.95 3.57
C VAL A 68 -9.07 -28.68 3.73
N LEU A 69 -8.47 -28.50 4.91
CA LEU A 69 -7.51 -27.44 5.20
C LEU A 69 -6.09 -27.89 4.86
N THR A 70 -5.40 -27.12 4.03
CA THR A 70 -3.98 -27.34 3.70
C THR A 70 -3.15 -26.11 4.07
N ALA A 71 -2.00 -26.34 4.71
CA ALA A 71 -1.03 -25.31 5.05
C ALA A 71 0.26 -25.51 4.25
N THR A 72 0.74 -24.46 3.59
CA THR A 72 1.96 -24.49 2.79
C THR A 72 2.93 -23.40 3.25
N ASN A 73 4.17 -23.77 3.55
CA ASN A 73 5.24 -22.81 3.85
C ASN A 73 5.71 -22.14 2.56
N MET A 74 5.67 -20.81 2.52
CA MET A 74 6.02 -19.99 1.36
C MET A 74 7.35 -19.25 1.54
N GLY A 75 8.04 -19.44 2.66
CA GLY A 75 9.28 -18.76 2.96
C GLY A 75 9.06 -17.28 3.32
N SER A 76 10.06 -16.45 3.05
CA SER A 76 10.08 -15.03 3.44
C SER A 76 9.42 -14.10 2.42
N ASN A 77 8.95 -14.61 1.28
CA ASN A 77 8.30 -13.83 0.23
C ASN A 77 6.98 -14.51 -0.20
N PRO A 78 5.83 -13.86 -0.02
CA PRO A 78 4.53 -14.46 -0.32
C PRO A 78 4.13 -14.44 -1.82
N LEU A 79 4.97 -13.90 -2.71
CA LEU A 79 4.73 -13.71 -4.15
C LEU A 79 5.84 -14.31 -5.02
#